data_AF-A0A7S1IB01-F1
#
_entry.id   AF-A0A7S1IB01-F1
#
_cell.length_a   1.000
_cell.length_b   1.000
_cell.length_c   1.000
_cell.angle_alpha   90.00
_cell.angle_beta   90.00
_cell.angle_gamma   90.00
#
_symmetry.space_group_name_H-M   'P 1'
#
loop_
_entity.id
_entity.type
_entity.pdbx_description
1 polymer ?
#
loop_
_entity_poly.entity_id
_entity_poly.type
_entity_poly.pdbx_seq_one_letter_code
_entity_poly.pdbx_strand_id
1 'polypeptide(L)'
;SDLKRRITEVYHLIYSACKEKEIKYPSFIALGLGIFFPKNISNNLAKDIRCVYMEAQFELLASVDYDFHTVFLNPGPAWDEAIQLWKDLHSSENHPFRCHIKLHRKDVKILASELARAGKRTCCLVPSD
;
A
#
# COMPACT_ATOMS: atom_id res chain seq x y z
N SER A 1 16.87 -8.41 4.66
CA SER A 1 17.49 -8.78 3.37
C SER A 1 17.74 -7.51 2.56
N ASP A 2 18.67 -7.54 1.59
CA ASP A 2 18.94 -6.38 0.70
C ASP A 2 17.69 -5.91 -0.07
N LEU A 3 16.84 -6.87 -0.49
CA LEU A 3 15.57 -6.57 -1.15
C LEU A 3 14.64 -5.71 -0.29
N LYS A 4 14.45 -6.07 0.99
CA LYS A 4 13.60 -5.33 1.92
C LYS A 4 14.07 -3.88 2.07
N ARG A 5 15.38 -3.67 2.25
CA ARG A 5 15.99 -2.34 2.32
C ARG A 5 15.69 -1.49 1.08
N ARG A 6 15.92 -2.05 -0.12
CA ARG A 6 15.66 -1.35 -1.39
C ARG A 6 14.19 -0.99 -1.57
N ILE A 7 13.28 -1.87 -1.13
CA ILE A 7 11.84 -1.61 -1.17
C ILE A 7 11.48 -0.47 -0.21
N THR A 8 12.03 -0.48 1.01
CA THR A 8 11.84 0.59 1.99
C THR A 8 12.30 1.93 1.44
N GLU A 9 13.45 1.99 0.76
CA GLU A 9 13.97 3.21 0.12
C GLU A 9 13.00 3.75 -0.94
N VAL A 10 12.44 2.88 -1.79
CA VAL A 10 11.43 3.28 -2.79
C VAL A 10 10.19 3.87 -2.12
N TYR A 11 9.68 3.23 -1.08
CA TYR A 11 8.51 3.76 -0.37
C TYR A 11 8.81 5.06 0.37
N HIS A 12 10.02 5.21 0.93
CA HIS A 12 10.43 6.46 1.57
C HIS A 12 10.37 7.63 0.58
N LEU A 13 10.85 7.44 -0.66
CA LEU A 13 10.74 8.44 -1.72
C LEU A 13 9.28 8.78 -2.04
N ILE A 14 8.43 7.76 -2.22
CA ILE A 14 7.01 7.94 -2.55
C ILE A 14 6.29 8.71 -1.43
N TYR A 15 6.48 8.31 -0.17
CA TYR A 15 5.82 8.94 0.96
C TYR A 15 6.33 10.37 1.20
N SER A 16 7.62 10.62 0.99
CA SER A 16 8.19 11.97 1.06
C SER A 16 7.58 12.89 0.00
N ALA A 17 7.45 12.41 -1.24
CA ALA A 17 6.77 13.17 -2.30
C ALA A 17 5.30 13.46 -1.96
N CYS A 18 4.57 12.51 -1.37
CA CYS A 18 3.21 12.77 -0.88
C CYS A 18 3.18 13.85 0.21
N LYS A 19 4.14 13.83 1.13
CA LYS A 19 4.25 14.81 2.22
C LYS A 19 4.55 16.21 1.68
N GLU A 20 5.44 16.35 0.72
CA GLU A 20 5.74 17.62 0.04
C GLU A 20 4.51 18.25 -0.63
N LYS A 21 3.56 17.40 -1.06
CA LYS A 21 2.27 17.81 -1.64
C LYS A 21 1.15 17.90 -0.60
N GLU A 22 1.49 17.86 0.70
CA GLU A 22 0.55 17.96 1.83
C GLU A 22 -0.58 16.92 1.80
N ILE A 23 -0.34 15.75 1.20
CA ILE A 23 -1.34 14.69 1.09
C ILE A 23 -1.51 14.01 2.46
N LYS A 24 -2.72 14.08 3.03
CA LYS A 24 -3.05 13.46 4.34
C LYS A 24 -3.68 12.06 4.26
N TYR A 25 -4.19 11.70 3.08
CA TYR A 25 -4.98 10.50 2.84
C TYR A 25 -4.53 9.71 1.61
N PRO A 26 -3.25 9.31 1.53
CA PRO A 26 -2.75 8.67 0.32
C PRO A 26 -3.33 7.25 0.17
N SER A 27 -3.55 6.84 -1.08
CA SER A 27 -3.90 5.47 -1.44
C SER A 27 -2.78 4.86 -2.26
N PHE A 28 -2.26 3.73 -1.77
CA PHE A 28 -1.23 2.97 -2.45
C PHE A 28 -1.76 1.60 -2.80
N ILE A 29 -1.46 1.19 -4.01
CA ILE A 29 -1.41 -0.22 -4.35
C ILE A 29 -0.06 -0.68 -3.80
N ALA A 30 -0.04 -1.67 -2.91
CA ALA A 30 1.22 -2.34 -2.57
C ALA A 30 1.85 -2.71 -3.92
N LEU A 31 3.00 -2.12 -4.25
CA LEU A 31 3.45 -1.77 -5.61
C LEU A 31 2.91 -2.75 -6.64
N GLY A 32 2.34 -2.24 -7.74
CA GLY A 32 1.70 -2.99 -8.84
C GLY A 32 2.59 -3.99 -9.59
N LEU A 33 3.51 -4.66 -8.91
CA LEU A 33 4.39 -5.72 -9.33
C LEU A 33 3.65 -6.95 -9.81
N GLY A 34 2.33 -7.06 -9.63
CA GLY A 34 1.53 -7.92 -10.50
C GLY A 34 1.88 -7.76 -11.99
N ILE A 35 2.27 -6.54 -12.39
CA ILE A 35 2.72 -6.17 -13.73
C ILE A 35 4.20 -6.51 -13.98
N PHE A 36 5.05 -6.44 -12.94
CA PHE A 36 6.50 -6.65 -13.05
C PHE A 36 6.97 -8.05 -12.65
N PHE A 37 6.10 -8.89 -12.11
CA PHE A 37 6.38 -10.29 -11.89
C PHE A 37 6.62 -10.92 -13.27
N PRO A 38 7.78 -11.58 -13.48
CA PRO A 38 7.98 -12.38 -14.68
C PRO A 38 6.78 -13.31 -14.87
N LYS A 39 6.36 -13.60 -16.10
CA LYS A 39 5.20 -14.50 -16.30
C LYS A 39 5.43 -15.92 -15.77
N ASN A 40 6.68 -16.28 -15.45
CA ASN A 40 7.12 -17.63 -15.11
C ASN A 40 7.55 -17.80 -13.65
N ILE A 41 7.26 -16.86 -12.76
CA ILE A 41 7.54 -17.03 -11.32
C ILE A 41 6.52 -17.99 -10.71
N SER A 42 7.00 -18.90 -9.85
CA SER A 42 6.12 -19.78 -9.08
C SER A 42 5.21 -18.99 -8.14
N ASN A 43 4.01 -19.51 -7.89
CA ASN A 43 3.03 -18.86 -7.00
C ASN A 43 3.59 -18.63 -5.59
N ASN A 44 4.42 -19.55 -5.08
CA ASN A 44 5.03 -19.43 -3.75
C ASN A 44 6.00 -18.26 -3.69
N LEU A 45 6.91 -18.15 -4.67
CA LEU A 45 7.84 -17.01 -4.73
C LEU A 45 7.09 -15.69 -4.94
N ALA A 46 6.00 -15.68 -5.72
CA ALA A 46 5.19 -14.47 -5.91
C ALA A 46 4.56 -14.02 -4.59
N LYS A 47 4.08 -14.98 -3.79
CA LYS A 47 3.56 -14.74 -2.45
C LYS A 47 4.64 -14.21 -1.52
N ASP A 48 5.80 -14.86 -1.44
CA ASP A 48 6.90 -14.44 -0.57
C ASP A 48 7.35 -13.00 -0.87
N ILE A 49 7.50 -12.67 -2.16
CA ILE A 49 7.86 -11.32 -2.58
C ILE A 49 6.81 -10.31 -2.09
N ARG A 50 5.52 -10.59 -2.30
CA ARG A 50 4.44 -9.68 -1.84
C ARG A 50 4.45 -9.49 -0.33
N CYS A 51 4.71 -10.55 0.44
CA CYS A 51 4.86 -10.44 1.89
C CYS A 51 6.00 -9.47 2.25
N VAL A 52 7.17 -9.59 1.60
CA VAL A 52 8.30 -8.67 1.84
C VAL A 52 7.93 -7.21 1.52
N TYR A 53 7.15 -6.96 0.46
CA TYR A 53 6.66 -5.61 0.15
C TYR A 53 5.73 -5.06 1.22
N MET A 54 4.77 -5.86 1.66
CA MET A 54 3.81 -5.47 2.71
C MET A 54 4.51 -5.21 4.04
N GLU A 55 5.45 -6.07 4.42
CA GLU A 55 6.28 -5.89 5.62
C GLU A 55 7.07 -4.58 5.57
N ALA A 56 7.77 -4.32 4.45
CA ALA A 56 8.55 -3.10 4.30
C ALA A 56 7.68 -1.84 4.40
N GLN A 57 6.48 -1.85 3.80
CA GLN A 57 5.53 -0.75 3.92
C GLN A 57 5.06 -0.55 5.37
N PHE A 58 4.64 -1.63 6.03
CA PHE A 58 4.15 -1.54 7.40
C PHE A 58 5.24 -1.08 8.36
N GLU A 59 6.44 -1.66 8.30
CA GLU A 59 7.56 -1.22 9.13
C GLU A 59 7.92 0.26 8.91
N LEU A 60 7.85 0.74 7.67
CA LEU A 60 8.11 2.13 7.35
C LEU A 60 7.04 3.07 7.94
N LEU A 61 5.76 2.70 7.81
CA LEU A 61 4.63 3.45 8.38
C LEU A 61 4.59 3.41 9.92
N ALA A 62 5.23 2.43 10.52
CA ALA A 62 5.44 2.35 11.95
C ALA A 62 6.62 3.22 12.42
N SER A 63 7.75 3.14 11.70
CA SER A 63 9.00 3.78 12.13
C SER A 63 9.06 5.28 11.86
N VAL A 64 8.46 5.76 10.76
CA VAL A 64 8.60 7.15 10.31
C VAL A 64 7.26 7.89 10.36
N ASP A 65 7.29 9.10 10.92
CA ASP A 65 6.12 10.00 10.91
C ASP A 65 6.08 10.86 9.65
N TYR A 66 5.24 10.45 8.71
CA TYR A 66 4.97 11.22 7.50
C TYR A 66 3.83 12.22 7.68
N ASP A 67 3.23 12.32 8.87
CA ASP A 67 2.09 13.18 9.17
C ASP A 67 0.89 12.87 8.26
N PHE A 68 0.66 11.57 8.03
CA PHE A 68 -0.55 11.05 7.39
C PHE A 68 -1.59 10.73 8.44
N HIS A 69 -2.85 11.06 8.13
CA HIS A 69 -3.95 10.65 8.99
C HIS A 69 -4.33 9.19 8.72
N THR A 70 -4.56 8.85 7.44
CA THR A 70 -4.96 7.50 7.03
C THR A 70 -4.27 7.11 5.74
N VAL A 71 -3.62 5.94 5.74
CA VAL A 71 -3.06 5.33 4.54
C VAL A 71 -3.97 4.19 4.08
N PHE A 72 -4.43 4.28 2.82
CA PHE A 72 -5.23 3.23 2.20
C PHE A 72 -4.31 2.31 1.40
N LEU A 73 -4.32 1.02 1.72
CA LEU A 73 -3.47 0.03 1.06
C LEU A 73 -4.32 -1.02 0.36
N ASN A 74 -3.96 -1.32 -0.89
CA ASN A 74 -4.51 -2.45 -1.63
C ASN A 74 -3.45 -3.57 -1.76
N PRO A 75 -3.57 -4.66 -0.97
CA PRO A 75 -2.70 -5.83 -1.07
C PRO A 75 -2.91 -6.67 -2.34
N GLY A 76 -3.96 -6.38 -3.11
CA GLY A 76 -4.33 -7.17 -4.27
C GLY A 76 -4.59 -8.64 -3.90
N PRO A 77 -4.06 -9.61 -4.64
CA PRO A 77 -4.29 -11.03 -4.34
C PRO A 77 -3.57 -11.57 -3.09
N ALA A 78 -2.72 -10.79 -2.41
CA ALA A 78 -2.10 -11.18 -1.13
C ALA A 78 -2.89 -10.65 0.08
N TRP A 79 -4.23 -10.59 -0.04
CA TRP A 79 -5.10 -9.99 0.96
C TRP A 79 -5.03 -10.69 2.31
N ASP A 80 -5.10 -12.03 2.30
CA ASP A 80 -5.17 -12.80 3.53
C ASP A 80 -3.84 -12.71 4.30
N GLU A 81 -2.71 -12.75 3.59
CA GLU A 81 -1.38 -12.53 4.16
C GLU A 81 -1.23 -11.12 4.73
N ALA A 82 -1.71 -10.10 4.00
CA ALA A 82 -1.67 -8.72 4.47
C ALA A 82 -2.52 -8.50 5.72
N ILE A 83 -3.70 -9.14 5.82
CA ILE A 83 -4.50 -9.13 7.04
C ILE A 83 -3.76 -9.81 8.18
N GLN A 84 -3.17 -10.97 7.93
CA GLN A 84 -2.47 -11.71 8.98
C GLN A 84 -1.29 -10.89 9.51
N LEU A 85 -0.45 -10.36 8.62
CA LEU A 85 0.67 -9.50 8.98
C LEU A 85 0.20 -8.23 9.71
N TRP A 86 -0.88 -7.61 9.24
CA TRP A 86 -1.46 -6.45 9.92
C TRP A 86 -1.91 -6.80 11.35
N LYS A 87 -2.55 -7.95 11.54
CA LYS A 87 -2.95 -8.45 12.88
C LYS A 87 -1.75 -8.75 13.76
N ASP A 88 -0.72 -9.41 13.22
CA ASP A 88 0.50 -9.77 13.96
C ASP A 88 1.24 -8.52 14.45
N LEU A 89 1.21 -7.44 13.66
CA LEU A 89 1.76 -6.14 14.05
C LEU A 89 0.84 -5.34 15.00
N HIS A 90 -0.46 -5.63 15.04
CA HIS A 90 -1.42 -4.99 15.98
C HIS A 90 -1.54 -5.72 17.31
N SER A 91 -1.24 -7.03 17.36
CA SER A 91 -1.31 -7.85 18.57
C SER A 91 -0.10 -7.69 19.49
N SER A 92 1.01 -7.15 18.98
CA SER A 92 2.07 -6.62 19.85
C SER A 92 1.54 -5.37 20.56
N GLU A 93 1.54 -5.34 21.90
CA GLU A 93 0.94 -4.32 22.77
C GLU A 93 1.34 -2.85 22.49
N ASN A 94 2.32 -2.62 21.61
CA ASN A 94 2.64 -1.32 21.07
C ASN A 94 2.05 -1.19 19.66
N HIS A 95 0.91 -0.51 19.54
CA HIS A 95 0.36 -0.10 18.25
C HIS A 95 1.43 0.74 17.52
N PRO A 96 2.17 0.21 16.52
CA PRO A 96 3.43 0.82 16.14
C PRO A 96 3.23 1.89 15.06
N PHE A 97 2.06 1.90 14.43
CA PHE A 97 1.74 2.78 13.31
C PHE A 97 1.43 4.21 13.76
N ARG A 98 2.10 5.17 13.13
CA ARG A 98 1.90 6.61 13.38
C ARG A 98 0.69 7.19 12.62
N CYS A 99 0.00 6.34 11.87
CA CYS A 99 -1.18 6.68 11.09
C CYS A 99 -2.20 5.52 11.11
N HIS A 100 -3.45 5.80 10.76
CA HIS A 100 -4.42 4.73 10.53
C HIS A 100 -4.14 4.01 9.22
N ILE A 101 -4.13 2.68 9.24
CA ILE A 101 -4.00 1.87 8.02
C ILE A 101 -5.36 1.26 7.69
N LYS A 102 -5.83 1.48 6.45
CA LYS A 102 -7.06 0.85 5.93
C LYS A 102 -6.74 -0.02 4.73
N LEU A 103 -6.87 -1.33 4.90
CA LEU A 103 -6.79 -2.27 3.80
C LEU A 103 -8.08 -2.22 2.97
N HIS A 104 -7.96 -2.22 1.65
CA HIS A 104 -9.11 -2.28 0.73
C HIS A 104 -8.85 -3.20 -0.46
N ARG A 105 -9.89 -3.89 -0.94
CA ARG A 105 -9.79 -4.85 -2.06
C ARG A 105 -9.96 -4.21 -3.44
N LYS A 106 -10.66 -3.08 -3.50
CA LYS A 106 -10.97 -2.40 -4.77
C LYS A 106 -10.09 -1.17 -4.92
N ASP A 107 -9.33 -1.11 -6.01
CA ASP A 107 -8.58 0.08 -6.40
C ASP A 107 -9.53 1.30 -6.38
N VAL A 108 -9.11 2.38 -5.72
CA VAL A 108 -9.87 3.63 -5.68
C VAL A 108 -10.16 4.14 -7.10
N LYS A 109 -9.30 3.85 -8.08
CA LYS A 109 -9.51 4.15 -9.51
C LYS A 109 -10.65 3.33 -10.12
N ILE A 110 -10.81 2.07 -9.70
CA ILE A 110 -11.94 1.22 -10.11
C ILE A 110 -13.22 1.73 -9.44
N LEU A 111 -13.19 2.04 -8.14
CA LEU A 111 -14.35 2.60 -7.43
C LEU A 111 -14.78 3.95 -8.00
N ALA A 112 -13.82 4.83 -8.27
CA ALA A 112 -13.96 6.08 -8.99
C ALA A 112 -14.67 5.90 -10.34
N SER A 113 -14.16 4.96 -11.15
CA SER A 113 -14.71 4.62 -12.45
C SER A 113 -16.12 4.02 -12.35
N GLU A 114 -16.37 3.13 -11.39
CA GLU A 114 -17.69 2.54 -11.11
C GLU A 114 -18.70 3.60 -10.67
N LEU A 115 -18.30 4.54 -9.80
CA LEU A 115 -19.14 5.65 -9.34
C LEU A 115 -19.45 6.65 -10.45
N ALA A 116 -18.47 6.93 -11.32
CA ALA A 116 -18.66 7.75 -12.51
C ALA A 116 -19.62 7.08 -13.51
N ARG A 117 -19.45 5.78 -13.77
CA ARG A 117 -20.38 4.98 -14.60
C ARG A 117 -21.79 4.94 -14.04
N ALA A 118 -21.93 4.89 -12.71
CA ALA A 118 -23.21 4.93 -12.03
C ALA A 118 -23.84 6.34 -11.98
N GLY A 119 -23.20 7.37 -12.54
CA GLY A 119 -23.68 8.76 -12.53
C GLY A 119 -23.72 9.41 -11.15
N LYS A 120 -23.10 8.80 -10.13
CA LYS A 120 -23.24 9.23 -8.73
C LYS A 120 -22.28 10.34 -8.33
N ARG A 121 -21.12 10.45 -9.00
CA ARG A 121 -20.13 11.53 -8.81
C ARG A 121 -19.29 11.76 -10.07
N THR A 122 -18.86 13.00 -10.30
CA THR A 122 -17.76 13.32 -11.20
C THR A 122 -16.46 12.82 -10.57
N CYS A 123 -15.74 11.95 -11.28
CA CYS A 123 -14.43 11.51 -10.82
C CYS A 123 -13.33 12.25 -11.59
N CYS A 124 -12.65 13.18 -10.92
CA CYS A 124 -11.35 13.65 -11.38
C CYS A 124 -10.28 12.69 -10.86
N LEU A 125 -9.96 11.67 -11.66
CA LEU A 125 -8.67 11.00 -11.56
C LEU A 125 -7.65 11.98 -12.12
N VAL A 126 -7.06 12.82 -11.27
CA VAL A 126 -5.95 13.66 -11.70
C VAL A 126 -4.78 12.71 -11.97
N PRO A 127 -4.31 12.59 -13.23
CA PRO A 127 -3.00 12.00 -13.47
C PRO A 127 -1.99 12.97 -12.88
N SER A 128 -1.15 12.53 -11.95
CA SER A 128 0.09 13.25 -11.70
C SER A 128 0.98 13.05 -12.92
N ASP A 129 1.39 14.15 -13.55
CA ASP A 129 2.47 14.17 -14.55
C ASP A 129 3.74 13.49 -14.03
#